data_AF-A0A0Q7II46-F1
#
_entry.id   AF-A0A0Q7II46-F1
#
_cell.length_a   1.000
_cell.length_b   1.000
_cell.length_c   1.000
_cell.angle_alpha   90.00
_cell.angle_beta   90.00
_cell.angle_gamma   90.00
#
_symmetry.space_group_name_H-M   'P 1'
#
loop_
_entity.id
_entity.type
_entity.pdbx_description
1 polymer ?
#
loop_
_entity_poly.entity_id
_entity_poly.type
_entity_poly.pdbx_seq_one_letter_code
_entity_poly.pdbx_strand_id
1 'polypeptide(L)'
;MPFPPFAPSVYFDEADLAALIAEFSERVRRNPDLRPAMDRLVGNRWEEAEAAASSFLQATLFLERRPNVDGDWLAKSIRTLDGATIDGLADILLDCALVVLPLHSAAVVAEVSDALARLLKDVVIYDGVMRQRLLLKVQSRLAAGALMSGI
;
A
#
# COMPACT_ATOMS: atom_id res chain seq x y z
N MET A 1 -9.21 -25.76 -11.97
CA MET A 1 -9.70 -24.37 -12.12
C MET A 1 -8.82 -23.68 -13.15
N PRO A 2 -9.35 -22.91 -14.11
CA PRO A 2 -8.51 -22.12 -15.00
C PRO A 2 -7.92 -20.97 -14.19
N PHE A 3 -6.60 -20.84 -14.20
CA PHE A 3 -5.90 -19.67 -13.68
C PHE A 3 -6.28 -18.44 -14.52
N PRO A 4 -6.46 -17.24 -13.92
CA PRO A 4 -6.63 -16.02 -14.71
C PRO A 4 -5.41 -15.82 -15.62
N PRO A 5 -5.56 -15.24 -16.83
CA PRO A 5 -4.56 -15.32 -17.87
C PRO A 5 -3.22 -14.63 -17.57
N PHE A 6 -3.10 -13.85 -16.49
CA PHE A 6 -1.81 -13.31 -16.02
C PHE A 6 -1.83 -13.20 -14.49
N ALA A 7 -1.17 -14.13 -13.80
CA ALA A 7 -0.84 -13.92 -12.40
C ALA A 7 0.29 -12.86 -12.35
N PRO A 8 0.14 -11.76 -11.59
CA PRO A 8 1.19 -10.75 -11.49
C PRO A 8 2.52 -11.32 -11.00
N SER A 9 2.51 -12.45 -10.30
CA SER A 9 3.68 -13.20 -9.83
C SER A 9 4.71 -13.56 -10.90
N VAL A 10 4.35 -13.56 -12.19
CA VAL A 10 5.32 -13.82 -13.28
C VAL A 10 6.30 -12.65 -13.48
N TYR A 11 5.98 -11.47 -12.93
CA TYR A 11 6.70 -10.23 -13.17
C TYR A 11 7.53 -9.73 -11.98
N PHE A 12 7.53 -10.45 -10.86
CA PHE A 12 8.21 -10.02 -9.63
C PHE A 12 8.95 -11.18 -8.98
N ASP A 13 10.19 -10.94 -8.61
CA ASP A 13 10.88 -11.77 -7.63
C ASP A 13 10.82 -11.13 -6.24
N GLU A 14 11.03 -11.93 -5.19
CA GLU A 14 11.04 -11.45 -3.80
C GLU A 14 12.10 -10.36 -3.58
N ALA A 15 13.24 -10.45 -4.28
CA ALA A 15 14.32 -9.47 -4.24
C ALA A 15 13.88 -8.10 -4.80
N ASP A 16 13.04 -8.09 -5.84
CA ASP A 16 12.56 -6.87 -6.48
C ASP A 16 11.63 -6.09 -5.54
N LEU A 17 10.74 -6.80 -4.83
CA LEU A 17 9.87 -6.20 -3.83
C LEU A 17 10.67 -5.67 -2.64
N ALA A 18 11.68 -6.40 -2.17
CA ALA A 18 12.55 -5.93 -1.10
C ALA A 18 13.29 -4.64 -1.50
N ALA A 19 13.83 -4.58 -2.73
CA ALA A 19 14.49 -3.39 -3.26
C ALA A 19 13.52 -2.20 -3.41
N LEU A 20 12.30 -2.45 -3.90
CA LEU A 20 11.26 -1.42 -4.02
C LEU A 20 10.90 -0.83 -2.66
N ILE A 21 10.65 -1.67 -1.66
CA ILE A 21 10.27 -1.23 -0.31
C ILE A 21 11.41 -0.46 0.36
N ALA A 22 12.66 -0.91 0.18
CA ALA A 22 13.83 -0.21 0.71
C ALA A 22 13.97 1.19 0.09
N GLU A 23 13.90 1.30 -1.24
CA GLU A 23 13.99 2.58 -1.95
C GLU A 23 12.83 3.52 -1.57
N PHE A 24 11.61 2.99 -1.50
CA PHE A 24 10.42 3.72 -1.04
C PHE A 24 10.59 4.26 0.38
N SER A 25 10.97 3.40 1.33
CA SER A 25 11.16 3.80 2.72
C SER A 25 12.22 4.89 2.85
N GLU A 26 13.36 4.75 2.16
CA GLU A 26 14.43 5.74 2.21
C GLU A 26 13.99 7.09 1.64
N ARG A 27 13.27 7.11 0.51
CA ARG A 27 12.75 8.37 -0.07
C ARG A 27 11.71 9.02 0.82
N VAL A 28 10.80 8.24 1.41
CA VAL A 28 9.79 8.76 2.33
C VAL A 28 10.44 9.37 3.58
N ARG A 29 11.47 8.73 4.14
CA ARG A 29 12.23 9.27 5.28
C ARG A 29 12.98 10.56 4.92
N ARG A 30 13.42 10.71 3.67
CA ARG A 30 14.12 11.93 3.22
C ARG A 30 13.18 13.05 2.78
N ASN A 31 11.92 12.73 2.49
CA ASN A 31 10.95 13.72 2.04
C ASN A 31 10.48 14.61 3.22
N PRO A 32 10.77 15.92 3.22
CA PRO A 32 10.47 16.80 4.34
C PRO A 32 8.96 17.01 4.57
N ASP A 33 8.14 16.85 3.52
CA ASP A 33 6.69 17.06 3.59
C ASP A 33 5.97 15.85 4.19
N LEU A 34 6.46 14.64 3.88
CA LEU A 34 5.88 13.39 4.40
C LEU A 34 6.45 13.00 5.77
N ARG A 35 7.69 13.42 6.09
CA ARG A 35 8.39 13.03 7.32
C ARG A 35 7.56 13.24 8.59
N PRO A 36 6.90 14.39 8.82
CA PRO A 36 6.14 14.61 10.06
C PRO A 36 4.92 13.69 10.22
N ALA A 37 4.27 13.31 9.13
CA ALA A 37 3.14 12.38 9.16
C ALA A 37 3.63 10.95 9.42
N MET A 38 4.73 10.57 8.76
CA MET A 38 5.33 9.25 8.90
C MET A 38 5.97 9.02 10.27
N ASP A 39 6.60 10.04 10.86
CA ASP A 39 7.13 9.94 12.23
C ASP A 39 5.99 9.75 13.27
N ARG A 40 4.80 10.30 13.03
CA ARG A 40 3.61 10.05 13.89
C ARG A 40 3.04 8.65 13.69
N LEU A 41 3.01 8.17 12.44
CA LEU A 41 2.44 6.87 12.10
C LEU A 41 3.38 5.73 12.51
N VAL A 42 4.64 5.80 12.11
CA VAL A 42 5.65 4.75 12.24
C VAL A 42 6.54 4.94 13.46
N GLY A 43 6.93 6.18 13.76
CA GLY A 43 7.86 6.49 14.84
C GLY A 43 9.18 5.76 14.64
N ASN A 44 9.58 4.94 15.63
CA ASN A 44 10.83 4.17 15.59
C ASN A 44 10.66 2.74 15.02
N ARG A 45 9.46 2.36 14.55
CA ARG A 45 9.14 1.00 14.11
C ARG A 45 9.20 0.84 12.59
N TRP A 46 10.21 1.43 11.96
CA TRP A 46 10.32 1.44 10.50
C TRP A 46 10.53 0.05 9.89
N GLU A 47 11.37 -0.76 10.52
CA GLU A 47 11.62 -2.14 10.08
C GLU A 47 10.33 -2.97 10.05
N GLU A 48 9.50 -2.82 11.09
CA GLU A 48 8.20 -3.49 11.16
C GLU A 48 7.22 -2.98 10.10
N ALA A 49 7.22 -1.67 9.83
CA ALA A 49 6.38 -1.07 8.80
C ALA A 49 6.80 -1.54 7.39
N GLU A 50 8.11 -1.64 7.13
CA GLU A 50 8.65 -2.19 5.88
C GLU A 50 8.29 -3.65 5.69
N ALA A 51 8.44 -4.48 6.74
CA ALA A 51 8.06 -5.88 6.70
C ALA A 51 6.55 -6.05 6.44
N ALA A 52 5.70 -5.23 7.07
CA ALA A 52 4.26 -5.24 6.85
C ALA A 52 3.89 -4.82 5.41
N ALA A 53 4.54 -3.78 4.88
CA ALA A 53 4.33 -3.33 3.50
C ALA A 53 4.75 -4.38 2.47
N SER A 54 5.91 -5.01 2.68
CA SER A 54 6.39 -6.11 1.83
C SER A 54 5.41 -7.30 1.84
N SER A 55 5.00 -7.73 3.03
CA SER A 55 4.02 -8.82 3.19
C SER A 55 2.68 -8.51 2.52
N PHE A 56 2.20 -7.26 2.62
CA PHE A 56 0.98 -6.81 1.95
C PHE A 56 1.11 -6.86 0.42
N LEU A 57 2.20 -6.32 -0.15
CA LEU A 57 2.43 -6.36 -1.59
C LEU A 57 2.60 -7.79 -2.09
N GLN A 58 3.34 -8.64 -1.37
CA GLN A 58 3.48 -10.05 -1.71
C GLN A 58 2.11 -10.76 -1.75
N ALA A 59 1.29 -10.60 -0.71
CA ALA A 59 -0.04 -11.19 -0.68
C ALA A 59 -0.96 -10.67 -1.81
N THR A 60 -0.82 -9.38 -2.16
CA THR A 60 -1.63 -8.74 -3.19
C THR A 60 -1.21 -9.15 -4.61
N LEU A 61 0.09 -9.25 -4.87
CA LEU A 61 0.64 -9.52 -6.21
C LEU A 61 0.72 -11.01 -6.52
N PHE A 62 1.13 -11.84 -5.55
CA PHE A 62 1.33 -13.27 -5.77
C PHE A 62 0.05 -14.08 -5.58
N LEU A 63 -0.95 -13.52 -4.87
CA LEU A 63 -2.24 -14.16 -4.58
C LEU A 63 -2.13 -15.55 -3.90
N GLU A 64 -0.95 -15.91 -3.40
CA GLU A 64 -0.70 -17.17 -2.71
C GLU A 64 -1.30 -17.19 -1.29
N ARG A 65 -1.44 -16.00 -0.70
CA ARG A 65 -1.96 -15.80 0.66
C ARG A 65 -2.84 -14.56 0.69
N ARG A 66 -3.81 -14.55 1.62
CA ARG A 66 -4.60 -13.34 1.88
C ARG A 66 -3.75 -12.31 2.63
N PRO A 67 -3.89 -11.01 2.30
CA PRO A 67 -3.22 -9.96 3.04
C PRO A 67 -3.62 -9.99 4.52
N ASN A 68 -2.62 -10.00 5.41
CA ASN A 68 -2.86 -9.84 6.85
C ASN A 68 -2.87 -8.34 7.17
N VAL A 69 -4.07 -7.76 7.24
CA VAL A 69 -4.24 -6.33 7.48
C VAL A 69 -4.51 -6.09 8.95
N ASP A 70 -3.55 -5.47 9.63
CA ASP A 70 -3.73 -5.00 11.00
C ASP A 70 -4.74 -3.84 11.03
N GLY A 71 -5.89 -4.09 11.65
CA GLY A 71 -6.98 -3.11 11.77
C GLY A 71 -6.63 -1.90 12.62
N ASP A 72 -5.82 -2.08 13.66
CA ASP A 72 -5.39 -0.98 14.53
C ASP A 72 -4.38 -0.09 13.79
N TRP A 73 -3.48 -0.70 13.03
CA TRP A 73 -2.56 0.02 12.16
C TRP A 73 -3.31 0.82 11.09
N LEU A 74 -4.24 0.19 10.38
CA LEU A 74 -5.07 0.84 9.37
C LEU A 74 -5.90 1.99 9.96
N ALA A 75 -6.50 1.80 11.13
CA ALA A 75 -7.23 2.85 11.84
C ALA A 75 -6.32 4.01 12.24
N LYS A 76 -5.08 3.73 12.65
CA LYS A 76 -4.07 4.76 12.95
C LYS A 76 -3.67 5.53 11.69
N SER A 77 -3.43 4.85 10.57
CA SER A 77 -3.10 5.46 9.28
C SER A 77 -4.17 6.44 8.83
N ILE A 78 -5.45 6.02 8.82
CA ILE A 78 -6.57 6.87 8.41
C ILE A 78 -6.78 8.10 9.30
N ARG A 79 -6.39 8.04 10.58
CA ARG A 79 -6.43 9.21 11.48
C ARG A 79 -5.24 10.16 11.31
N THR A 80 -4.13 9.67 10.75
CA THR A 80 -2.86 10.40 10.71
C THR A 80 -2.60 11.01 9.34
N LEU A 81 -2.97 10.30 8.28
CA LEU A 81 -2.73 10.67 6.90
C LEU A 81 -3.95 11.43 6.35
N ASP A 82 -3.68 12.56 5.72
CA ASP A 82 -4.67 13.27 4.90
C ASP A 82 -4.55 12.86 3.42
N GLY A 83 -5.45 13.38 2.58
CA GLY A 83 -5.46 13.06 1.16
C GLY A 83 -4.16 13.44 0.45
N ALA A 84 -3.59 14.60 0.75
CA ALA A 84 -2.34 15.07 0.16
C ALA A 84 -1.15 14.19 0.53
N THR A 85 -1.09 13.73 1.79
CA THR A 85 -0.05 12.79 2.25
C THR A 85 -0.19 11.45 1.54
N ILE A 86 -1.42 10.95 1.33
CA ILE A 86 -1.67 9.71 0.60
C ILE A 86 -1.23 9.84 -0.86
N ASP A 87 -1.53 10.95 -1.52
CA ASP A 87 -1.11 11.21 -2.90
C ASP A 87 0.41 11.27 -3.00
N GLY A 88 1.08 11.99 -2.10
CA GLY A 88 2.55 12.05 -2.07
C GLY A 88 3.21 10.69 -1.82
N LEU A 89 2.61 9.83 -0.99
CA LEU A 89 3.09 8.45 -0.81
C LEU A 89 2.90 7.62 -2.09
N ALA A 90 1.77 7.77 -2.79
CA ALA A 90 1.50 7.05 -4.03
C ALA A 90 2.47 7.46 -5.15
N ASP A 91 2.76 8.76 -5.26
CA ASP A 91 3.69 9.32 -6.25
C ASP A 91 5.12 8.81 -6.01
N ILE A 92 5.61 8.85 -4.76
CA ILE A 92 6.94 8.32 -4.44
C ILE A 92 7.01 6.82 -4.73
N LEU A 93 5.96 6.05 -4.42
CA LEU A 93 5.95 4.61 -4.71
C LEU A 93 6.05 4.35 -6.22
N LEU A 94 5.34 5.12 -7.04
CA LEU A 94 5.42 5.03 -8.49
C LEU A 94 6.84 5.36 -9.00
N ASP A 95 7.42 6.45 -8.52
CA ASP A 95 8.78 6.85 -8.89
C ASP A 95 9.82 5.78 -8.51
N CYS A 96 9.67 5.18 -7.33
CA CYS A 96 10.53 4.06 -6.90
C CYS A 96 10.33 2.83 -7.78
N ALA A 97 9.08 2.50 -8.12
CA ALA A 97 8.77 1.38 -8.99
C ALA A 97 9.40 1.54 -10.38
N LEU A 98 9.35 2.75 -10.97
CA LEU A 98 9.97 3.05 -12.25
C LEU A 98 11.50 3.01 -12.23
N VAL A 99 12.11 3.22 -11.07
CA VAL A 99 13.58 3.18 -10.89
C VAL A 99 14.09 1.75 -10.66
N VAL A 100 13.36 0.97 -9.87
CA VAL A 100 13.83 -0.34 -9.39
C VAL A 100 13.34 -1.48 -10.30
N LEU A 101 12.19 -1.32 -10.95
CA LEU A 101 11.53 -2.42 -11.65
C LEU A 101 11.50 -2.22 -13.16
N PRO A 102 11.40 -3.32 -13.94
CA PRO A 102 10.98 -3.24 -15.34
C PRO A 102 9.63 -2.53 -15.49
N LEU A 103 9.42 -1.84 -16.62
CA LEU A 103 8.25 -1.00 -16.86
C LEU A 103 6.90 -1.73 -16.66
N HIS A 104 6.81 -3.00 -17.05
CA HIS A 104 5.58 -3.78 -16.90
C HIS A 104 5.27 -4.08 -15.43
N SER A 105 6.27 -4.42 -14.61
CA SER A 105 6.12 -4.62 -13.17
C SER A 105 5.80 -3.30 -12.47
N ALA A 106 6.45 -2.20 -12.88
CA ALA A 106 6.15 -0.87 -12.36
C ALA A 106 4.69 -0.47 -12.63
N ALA A 107 4.14 -0.78 -13.80
CA ALA A 107 2.74 -0.53 -14.13
C ALA A 107 1.78 -1.28 -13.18
N VAL A 108 2.07 -2.54 -12.86
CA VAL A 108 1.27 -3.32 -11.91
C VAL A 108 1.33 -2.70 -10.49
N VAL A 109 2.51 -2.28 -10.03
CA VAL A 109 2.64 -1.57 -8.74
C VAL A 109 1.84 -0.27 -8.75
N ALA A 110 1.85 0.46 -9.87
CA ALA A 110 1.08 1.69 -10.04
C ALA A 110 -0.43 1.45 -9.89
N GLU A 111 -0.96 0.39 -10.51
CA GLU A 111 -2.38 0.03 -10.38
C GLU A 111 -2.75 -0.33 -8.93
N VAL A 112 -1.91 -1.10 -8.24
CA VAL A 112 -2.10 -1.44 -6.82
C VAL A 112 -2.06 -0.19 -5.95
N SER A 113 -1.10 0.70 -6.20
CA SER A 113 -0.93 1.97 -5.47
C SER A 113 -2.13 2.89 -5.66
N ASP A 114 -2.59 3.10 -6.90
CA ASP A 114 -3.76 3.93 -7.20
C ASP A 114 -5.04 3.35 -6.58
N ALA A 115 -5.26 2.04 -6.69
CA ALA A 115 -6.41 1.37 -6.09
C ALA A 115 -6.42 1.54 -4.56
N LEU A 116 -5.26 1.39 -3.91
CA LEU A 116 -5.13 1.58 -2.47
C LEU A 116 -5.32 3.04 -2.07
N ALA A 117 -4.69 3.98 -2.78
CA ALA A 117 -4.77 5.41 -2.50
C ALA A 117 -6.22 5.92 -2.61
N ARG A 118 -6.95 5.55 -3.67
CA ARG A 118 -8.37 5.89 -3.82
C ARG A 118 -9.20 5.37 -2.67
N LEU A 119 -9.00 4.10 -2.33
CA LEU A 119 -9.75 3.43 -1.28
C LEU A 119 -9.51 4.05 0.11
N LEU A 120 -8.28 4.48 0.40
CA LEU A 120 -7.97 5.20 1.64
C LEU A 120 -8.55 6.62 1.62
N LYS A 121 -8.41 7.35 0.51
CA LYS A 121 -8.97 8.71 0.36
C LYS A 121 -10.50 8.72 0.54
N ASP A 122 -11.21 7.72 0.01
CA ASP A 122 -12.65 7.56 0.20
C ASP A 122 -13.05 7.45 1.67
N VAL A 123 -12.16 7.01 2.55
CA VAL A 123 -12.41 6.95 4.00
C VAL A 123 -12.06 8.28 4.68
N VAL A 124 -10.92 8.87 4.32
CA VAL A 124 -10.38 10.07 4.99
C VAL A 124 -11.28 11.30 4.81
N ILE A 125 -11.98 11.40 3.67
CA ILE A 125 -12.89 12.54 3.39
C ILE A 125 -14.14 12.62 4.29
N TYR A 126 -14.50 11.53 4.99
CA TYR A 126 -15.64 11.52 5.91
C TYR A 126 -15.18 11.60 7.36
N ASP A 127 -16.06 12.03 8.26
CA ASP A 127 -15.82 12.04 9.71
C ASP A 127 -16.83 11.17 10.48
N GLY A 128 -16.53 10.94 11.76
CA GLY A 128 -17.44 10.28 12.71
C GLY A 128 -17.84 8.86 12.33
N VAL A 129 -19.13 8.54 12.49
CA VAL A 129 -19.69 7.19 12.28
C VAL A 129 -19.52 6.72 10.83
N MET A 130 -19.58 7.64 9.86
CA MET A 130 -19.40 7.30 8.45
C MET A 130 -17.98 6.81 8.18
N ARG A 131 -16.97 7.53 8.70
CA ARG A 131 -15.56 7.12 8.60
C ARG A 131 -15.33 5.73 9.19
N GLN A 132 -15.87 5.45 10.38
CA GLN A 132 -15.73 4.14 11.02
C GLN A 132 -16.38 3.00 10.22
N ARG A 133 -17.57 3.23 9.66
CA ARG A 133 -18.24 2.24 8.81
C ARG A 133 -17.44 1.94 7.55
N LEU A 134 -16.92 2.98 6.89
CA LEU A 134 -16.10 2.82 5.68
C LEU A 134 -14.77 2.13 5.99
N LEU A 135 -14.12 2.47 7.11
CA LEU A 135 -12.91 1.81 7.58
C LEU A 135 -13.09 0.29 7.75
N LEU A 136 -14.19 -0.15 8.39
CA LEU A 136 -14.49 -1.58 8.55
C LEU A 136 -14.72 -2.27 7.20
N LYS A 137 -15.41 -1.60 6.26
CA LYS A 137 -15.62 -2.11 4.90
C LYS A 137 -14.29 -2.25 4.15
N VAL A 138 -13.42 -1.26 4.28
CA VAL A 138 -12.07 -1.25 3.71
C VAL A 138 -11.21 -2.37 4.28
N GLN A 139 -11.17 -2.51 5.60
CA GLN A 139 -10.42 -3.58 6.26
C GLN A 139 -10.86 -4.96 5.79
N SER A 140 -12.19 -5.20 5.75
CA SER A 140 -12.76 -6.45 5.24
C SER A 140 -12.38 -6.73 3.78
N ARG A 141 -12.44 -5.70 2.93
CA ARG A 141 -12.06 -5.80 1.51
C ARG A 141 -10.57 -6.13 1.33
N LEU A 142 -9.68 -5.45 2.05
CA LEU A 142 -8.25 -5.71 1.97
C LEU A 142 -7.88 -7.09 2.50
N ALA A 143 -8.45 -7.51 3.64
CA ALA A 143 -8.25 -8.84 4.21
C ALA A 143 -8.78 -9.98 3.31
N ALA A 144 -9.78 -9.70 2.47
CA ALA A 144 -10.27 -10.63 1.47
C ALA A 144 -9.36 -10.75 0.23
N GLY A 145 -8.32 -9.91 0.11
CA GLY A 145 -7.50 -9.79 -1.10
C GLY A 145 -8.23 -9.11 -2.25
N ALA A 146 -9.36 -8.45 -1.98
CA ALA A 146 -10.25 -7.89 -2.99
C ALA A 146 -9.91 -6.43 -3.35
N LEU A 147 -8.64 -6.03 -3.19
CA LEU A 147 -8.18 -4.70 -3.61
C LEU A 147 -8.43 -4.51 -5.10
N MET A 148 -7.90 -5.45 -5.91
CA MET A 148 -7.96 -5.43 -7.37
C MET A 148 -9.27 -5.97 -7.96
N SER A 149 -10.15 -6.60 -7.15
CA SER A 149 -11.39 -7.24 -7.64
C SER A 149 -12.51 -6.27 -8.04
N GLY A 150 -12.25 -4.97 -8.10
CA GLY A 150 -13.21 -3.94 -8.46
C GLY A 150 -12.73 -2.98 -9.55
N ILE A 151 -11.66 -3.36 -10.27
CA ILE A 151 -11.21 -2.74 -11.51
C ILE A 151 -11.81 -3.51 -12.68
#